data_AF-A0A5S9MEQ9-F1
#
_entry.id   AF-A0A5S9MEQ9-F1
#
_cell.length_a   1.000
_cell.length_b   1.000
_cell.length_c   1.000
_cell.angle_alpha   90.00
_cell.angle_beta   90.00
_cell.angle_gamma   90.00
#
_symmetry.space_group_name_H-M   'P 1'
#
loop_
_entity.id
_entity.type
_entity.pdbx_description
1 polymer ?
#
loop_
_entity_poly.entity_id
_entity_poly.type
_entity_poly.pdbx_seq_one_letter_code
_entity_poly.pdbx_strand_id
1 'polypeptide(L)' 'MKLRERGITELHLAGVCTDICVLHTAVDAYNKGFELVIHQNAVASFNEAGHEWALSHFEQSLGAKVVK' A
#
# COMPACT_ATOMS: atom_id res chain seq x y z
N MET A 1 -19.21 6.13 2.71
CA MET A 1 -18.26 5.97 1.59
C MET A 1 -17.32 7.16 1.56
N LYS A 2 -16.49 7.36 2.60
CA LYS A 2 -15.87 8.66 2.86
C LYS A 2 -14.92 9.15 1.75
N LEU A 3 -14.16 8.24 1.14
CA LEU A 3 -13.18 8.57 0.08
C LEU A 3 -13.87 8.96 -1.23
N ARG A 4 -14.86 8.17 -1.68
CA ARG A 4 -15.61 8.45 -2.91
C ARG A 4 -16.44 9.73 -2.81
N GLU A 5 -17.05 9.98 -1.65
CA GLU A 5 -17.76 11.24 -1.37
C GLU A 5 -16.87 12.49 -1.53
N ARG A 6 -15.54 12.33 -1.43
CA ARG A 6 -14.55 13.41 -1.52
C ARG A 6 -13.81 13.43 -2.85
N GLY A 7 -14.20 12.60 -3.82
CA GLY A 7 -13.54 12.51 -5.13
C GLY A 7 -12.10 12.00 -5.06
N ILE A 8 -11.71 11.30 -3.99
CA ILE A 8 -10.35 10.75 -3.86
C ILE A 8 -10.19 9.54 -4.78
N THR A 9 -9.14 9.54 -5.60
CA THR A 9 -8.80 8.46 -6.54
C THR A 9 -7.43 7.84 -6.30
N GLU A 10 -6.51 8.53 -5.62
CA GLU A 10 -5.18 8.04 -5.22
C GLU A 10 -5.09 7.95 -3.69
N LEU A 11 -4.50 6.86 -3.18
CA LEU A 11 -4.29 6.62 -1.76
C LEU A 11 -2.80 6.44 -1.47
N HIS A 12 -2.31 7.23 -0.50
CA HIS A 12 -0.97 7.09 0.05
C HIS A 12 -1.03 6.27 1.33
N LEU A 13 -0.24 5.20 1.39
CA LEU A 13 -0.18 4.30 2.54
C LEU A 13 1.16 4.45 3.28
N ALA A 14 1.06 4.45 4.61
CA ALA A 14 2.15 4.46 5.59
C ALA A 14 1.69 3.69 6.84
N GLY A 15 2.61 3.27 7.70
CA GLY A 15 2.33 2.56 8.95
C GLY A 15 2.91 1.16 9.03
N VAL A 16 2.32 0.31 9.88
CA VAL A 16 2.82 -1.06 10.14
C VAL A 16 1.67 -2.08 10.18
N CYS A 17 1.89 -3.36 9.89
CA CYS A 17 3.09 -3.91 9.25
C CYS A 17 2.95 -3.86 7.72
N THR A 18 4.07 -3.66 7.02
CA THR A 18 4.17 -3.63 5.55
C THR A 18 3.46 -4.82 4.91
N ASP A 19 3.69 -6.01 5.43
CA ASP A 19 3.24 -7.30 4.93
C ASP A 19 1.96 -7.85 5.60
N ILE A 20 1.27 -7.03 6.41
CA ILE A 20 0.04 -7.42 7.10
C ILE A 20 -1.06 -6.39 6.88
N CYS A 21 -1.13 -5.36 7.72
CA CYS A 21 -2.19 -4.36 7.66
C CYS A 21 -2.05 -3.47 6.43
N VAL A 22 -0.83 -3.02 6.13
CA VAL A 22 -0.56 -2.20 4.94
C VAL A 22 -0.85 -3.03 3.69
N LEU A 23 -0.41 -4.29 3.66
CA LEU A 23 -0.66 -5.21 2.56
C LEU A 23 -2.15 -5.39 2.27
N HIS A 24 -2.93 -5.78 3.27
CA HIS A 24 -4.36 -6.05 3.07
C HIS A 24 -5.13 -4.76 2.73
N THR A 25 -4.70 -3.62 3.28
CA THR A 25 -5.27 -2.31 2.92
C THR A 25 -4.97 -1.97 1.45
N ALA A 26 -3.75 -2.22 0.98
CA ALA A 26 -3.36 -2.00 -0.41
C ALA A 26 -4.13 -2.91 -1.36
N VAL A 27 -4.29 -4.21 -1.03
CA VAL A 27 -5.08 -5.17 -1.83
C VAL A 27 -6.54 -4.73 -1.94
N ASP A 28 -7.16 -4.33 -0.82
CA ASP A 28 -8.54 -3.84 -0.83
C ASP A 28 -8.70 -2.56 -1.64
N ALA A 29 -7.73 -1.64 -1.54
CA ALA A 29 -7.75 -0.39 -2.29
C ALA A 29 -7.55 -0.63 -3.80
N TYR A 30 -6.63 -1.52 -4.19
CA TYR A 30 -6.44 -1.97 -5.57
C TYR A 30 -7.74 -2.54 -6.15
N ASN A 31 -8.39 -3.47 -5.45
CA ASN A 31 -9.65 -4.08 -5.89
C ASN A 31 -10.81 -3.07 -5.99
N LYS A 32 -10.74 -1.97 -5.23
CA LYS A 32 -11.72 -0.86 -5.30
C LYS A 32 -11.37 0.18 -6.37
N GLY A 33 -10.25 0.00 -7.09
CA GLY A 33 -9.81 0.84 -8.20
C GLY A 33 -9.17 2.16 -7.77
N PHE A 34 -8.49 2.19 -6.61
CA PHE A 34 -7.66 3.35 -6.23
C PHE A 34 -6.25 3.22 -6.81
N GLU A 35 -5.68 4.33 -7.25
CA GLU A 35 -4.24 4.45 -7.47
C GLU A 35 -3.51 4.38 -6.12
N LEU A 36 -2.36 3.72 -6.09
CA LEU A 36 -1.65 3.45 -4.84
C LEU A 36 -0.25 4.07 -4.85
N VAL A 37 0.08 4.73 -3.74
CA VAL A 37 1.44 5.17 -3.42
C VAL A 37 1.84 4.60 -2.07
N ILE A 38 2.92 3.85 -2.04
CA ILE A 38 3.49 3.31 -0.80
C ILE A 38 4.75 4.11 -0.47
N HIS A 39 4.77 4.75 0.70
CA HIS A 39 5.94 5.47 1.18
C HIS A 39 6.88 4.48 1.89
N GLN A 40 7.91 3.99 1.19
CA GLN A 40 8.85 2.98 1.66
C GLN A 40 9.45 3.34 3.03
N ASN A 41 9.92 4.59 3.19
CA ASN A 41 10.52 5.05 4.45
C ASN A 41 9.49 5.29 5.57
N ALA A 42 8.19 5.17 5.28
CA ALA A 42 7.10 5.34 6.24
C ALA A 42 6.29 4.04 6.44
N VAL A 43 6.76 2.90 5.93
CA VAL A 43 6.23 1.57 6.25
C VAL A 43 7.31 0.70 6.88
N ALA A 44 6.93 -0.18 7.80
CA ALA A 44 7.87 -1.10 8.42
C ALA A 44 7.19 -2.44 8.76
N SER A 45 7.97 -3.50 8.90
CA SER A 45 7.54 -4.78 9.47
C SER A 45 8.56 -5.27 10.48
N PHE A 46 8.13 -6.12 11.42
CA PHE A 46 9.05 -6.88 12.27
C PHE A 46 9.72 -8.03 11.51
N ASN A 47 9.22 -8.37 10.32
CA ASN A 47 9.76 -9.39 9.44
C ASN A 47 10.38 -8.73 8.20
N GLU A 48 11.72 -8.64 8.15
CA GLU A 48 12.45 -7.99 7.06
C GLU A 48 12.17 -8.64 5.70
N ALA A 49 12.16 -9.98 5.63
CA ALA A 49 11.84 -10.68 4.39
C ALA A 49 10.39 -10.41 3.94
N GLY A 50 9.48 -10.24 4.89
CA GLY A 50 8.10 -9.83 4.63
C GLY A 50 8.01 -8.40 4.11
N HIS A 51 8.75 -7.46 4.71
CA HIS A 51 8.82 -6.06 4.26
C HIS A 51 9.27 -5.98 2.80
N GLU A 52 10.42 -6.59 2.47
CA GLU A 52 10.97 -6.57 1.11
C GLU A 52 10.04 -7.25 0.09
N TRP A 53 9.45 -8.39 0.46
CA TRP A 53 8.47 -9.07 -0.40
C TRP A 53 7.24 -8.20 -0.64
N ALA A 54 6.70 -7.55 0.39
CA ALA A 54 5.50 -6.74 0.28
C ALA A 54 5.75 -5.50 -0.59
N LEU A 55 6.90 -4.83 -0.46
CA LEU A 55 7.27 -3.72 -1.34
C LEU A 55 7.31 -4.14 -2.82
N SER A 56 7.93 -5.29 -3.12
CA SER A 56 7.93 -5.86 -4.47
C SER A 56 6.52 -6.22 -4.95
N HIS A 57 5.70 -6.82 -4.08
CA HIS A 57 4.31 -7.16 -4.38
C HIS A 57 3.46 -5.92 -4.72
N PHE A 58 3.64 -4.82 -3.98
CA PHE A 58 2.97 -3.55 -4.25
C PHE A 58 3.27 -3.04 -5.66
N GLU A 59 4.54 -3.01 -6.05
CA GLU A 59 4.95 -2.51 -7.36
C GLU A 59 4.52 -3.46 -8.50
N GLN A 60 4.81 -4.75 -8.37
CA GLN A 60 4.69 -5.70 -9.47
C GLN A 60 3.30 -6.30 -9.65
N SER A 61 2.56 -6.49 -8.54
CA SER A 61 1.23 -7.14 -8.57
C SER A 61 0.09 -6.15 -8.46
N LEU A 62 0.24 -5.08 -7.65
CA LEU A 62 -0.80 -4.08 -7.43
C LEU A 62 -0.59 -2.80 -8.25
N GLY A 63 0.52 -2.67 -8.98
CA GLY A 63 0.83 -1.48 -9.79
C GLY A 63 1.00 -0.20 -8.95
N ALA A 64 1.35 -0.33 -7.67
CA ALA A 64 1.55 0.81 -6.78
C ALA A 64 2.89 1.51 -7.08
N LYS A 65 2.93 2.84 -6.91
CA LYS A 65 4.18 3.61 -6.92
C LYS A 65 4.85 3.44 -5.55
N VAL A 66 6.02 2.82 -5.50
CA VAL A 66 6.81 2.72 -4.26
C VAL A 66 7.81 3.89 -4.25
N VAL A 67 7.62 4.85 -3.34
CA VAL A 67 8.43 6.07 -3.23
C VAL A 67 9.23 6.08 -1.94
N LYS A 68 10.43 6.67 -1.98
CA LYS A 68 11.33 6.80 -0.82
C LYS A 68 10.97 8.03 0.01
#